data_AF-A0A931DVQ4-F1
#
_entry.id   AF-A0A931DVQ4-F1
#
_cell.length_a   1.000
_cell.length_b   1.000
_cell.length_c   1.000
_cell.angle_alpha   90.00
_cell.angle_beta   90.00
_cell.angle_gamma   90.00
#
_symmetry.space_group_name_H-M   'P 1'
#
loop_
_entity.id
_entity.type
_entity.pdbx_description
1 polymer ?
#
loop_
_entity_poly.entity_id
_entity_poly.type
_entity_poly.pdbx_seq_one_letter_code
_entity_poly.pdbx_strand_id
1 'polypeptide(L)' 'MSYFNTVEPAVLSVLLSSLTFGLAHVFPSVILYATLFGLGCALVTRRHKSLWAGLILHLVNNLFLLLVALMALQ' A
#
# COMPACT_ATOMS: atom_id res chain seq x y z
N MET A 1 -8.26 -6.63 7.51
CA MET A 1 -8.62 -5.27 7.99
C MET A 1 -9.58 -5.26 9.19
N SER A 2 -9.89 -6.38 9.83
CA SER A 2 -10.81 -6.38 11.00
C SER A 2 -10.10 -5.90 12.27
N TYR A 3 -8.92 -6.48 12.58
CA TYR A 3 -8.22 -6.28 13.85
C TYR A 3 -7.93 -4.80 14.21
N PHE A 4 -7.38 -4.00 13.29
CA PHE A 4 -7.08 -2.60 13.60
C PHE A 4 -8.32 -1.69 13.65
N ASN A 5 -9.43 -2.05 13.01
CA ASN A 5 -10.66 -1.26 13.07
C ASN A 5 -11.48 -1.54 14.33
N THR A 6 -11.20 -2.64 15.04
CA THR A 6 -11.91 -3.02 16.27
C THR A 6 -11.25 -2.50 17.54
N VAL A 7 -9.98 -2.07 17.47
CA VAL A 7 -9.18 -1.69 18.65
C VAL A 7 -8.70 -0.23 18.59
N GLU A 8 -8.42 0.31 17.41
CA GLU A 8 -7.82 1.65 17.24
C GLU A 8 -8.70 2.59 16.39
N PRO A 9 -8.59 3.93 16.57
CA PRO A 9 -9.23 4.90 15.71
C PRO A 9 -8.89 4.65 14.24
N ALA A 10 -9.88 4.76 13.37
CA ALA A 10 -9.71 4.35 11.97
C ALA A 10 -8.63 5.14 11.21
N VAL A 11 -8.27 6.34 11.67
CA VAL A 11 -7.13 7.11 11.17
C VAL A 11 -5.81 6.46 11.58
N LEU A 12 -5.66 6.06 12.84
CA LEU A 12 -4.43 5.43 13.34
C LEU A 12 -4.20 4.07 12.66
N SER A 13 -5.24 3.27 12.48
CA SER A 13 -5.21 2.02 11.70
C SER A 13 -4.66 2.22 10.28
N VAL A 14 -5.11 3.28 9.59
CA VAL A 14 -4.63 3.63 8.25
C VAL A 14 -3.16 4.04 8.29
N LEU A 15 -2.76 4.93 9.21
CA LEU A 15 -1.38 5.39 9.32
C LEU A 15 -0.41 4.25 9.65
N LEU A 16 -0.74 3.43 10.65
CA LEU A 16 0.10 2.31 11.07
C LEU A 16 0.24 1.26 9.97
N SER A 17 -0.86 0.88 9.32
CA SER A 17 -0.81 -0.09 8.21
C SER A 17 -0.04 0.43 7.00
N SER A 18 -0.11 1.73 6.71
CA SER A 18 0.67 2.36 5.63
C SER A 18 2.16 2.41 5.96
N LEU A 19 2.50 2.74 7.20
CA LEU A 19 3.88 2.77 7.66
C LEU A 19 4.50 1.37 7.64
N THR A 20 3.80 0.36 8.19
CA THR A 20 4.30 -1.03 8.17
C THR A 20 4.42 -1.57 6.75
N PHE A 21 3.49 -1.23 5.85
CA PHE A 21 3.57 -1.61 4.44
C PHE A 21 4.84 -1.05 3.78
N GLY A 22 5.15 0.24 3.98
CA GLY A 22 6.37 0.82 3.45
C GLY A 22 7.64 0.23 4.04
N LEU A 23 7.71 0.05 5.36
CA LEU A 23 8.86 -0.55 6.03
C LEU A 23 9.11 -2.00 5.59
N ALA A 24 8.06 -2.76 5.26
CA ALA A 24 8.17 -4.13 4.75
C ALA A 24 8.87 -4.23 3.38
N HIS A 25 9.06 -3.12 2.66
CA HIS A 25 9.76 -3.13 1.38
C HIS A 25 11.29 -3.15 1.51
N VAL A 26 11.83 -2.93 2.72
CA VAL A 26 13.26 -3.05 3.12
C VAL A 26 14.26 -2.12 2.40
N PHE A 27 14.08 -1.88 1.10
CA PHE A 27 14.91 -1.01 0.27
C PHE A 27 14.65 0.47 0.58
N PRO A 28 15.63 1.21 1.13
CA PRO A 28 15.41 2.58 1.60
C PRO A 28 14.87 3.53 0.54
N SER A 29 15.29 3.35 -0.72
CA SER A 29 14.87 4.18 -1.86
C SER A 29 13.38 4.09 -2.17
N VAL A 30 12.70 3.01 -1.77
CA VAL A 30 11.26 2.81 -2.04
C VAL A 30 10.39 2.93 -0.80
N ILE A 31 10.94 2.92 0.42
CA ILE A 31 10.14 2.95 1.67
C ILE A 31 9.18 4.14 1.69
N LEU A 32 9.67 5.36 1.42
CA LEU A 32 8.85 6.56 1.47
C LEU A 32 7.67 6.48 0.47
N TYR A 33 7.98 6.09 -0.76
CA TYR A 33 6.98 5.89 -1.80
C TYR A 33 5.97 4.79 -1.42
N ALA A 34 6.45 3.65 -0.96
CA ALA A 34 5.62 2.52 -0.56
C ALA A 34 4.72 2.89 0.64
N THR A 35 5.20 3.67 1.61
CA THR A 35 4.37 4.19 2.71
C THR A 35 3.22 5.06 2.19
N LEU A 36 3.50 6.02 1.30
CA LEU A 36 2.48 6.88 0.73
C LEU A 36 1.49 6.11 -0.16
N PHE A 37 1.99 5.15 -0.94
CA PHE A 37 1.15 4.26 -1.73
C PHE A 37 0.28 3.36 -0.84
N GLY A 38 0.85 2.86 0.27
CA GLY A 38 0.16 2.10 1.31
C GLY A 38 -1.03 2.86 1.91
N LEU A 39 -0.93 4.20 2.02
CA LEU A 39 -2.04 5.06 2.43
C LEU A 39 -3.20 4.96 1.46
N GLY A 40 -2.93 5.03 0.16
CA GLY A 40 -3.91 4.81 -0.89
C GLY A 40 -4.58 3.43 -0.79
N CYS A 41 -3.77 2.37 -0.69
CA CYS A 41 -4.27 1.01 -0.51
C CYS A 41 -5.16 0.84 0.73
N ALA A 42 -4.78 1.45 1.86
CA ALA A 42 -5.54 1.40 3.11
C ALA A 42 -6.88 2.13 2.98
N LEU A 43 -6.89 3.31 2.35
CA LEU A 43 -8.11 4.09 2.09
C LEU A 43 -9.05 3.37 1.12
N VAL A 44 -8.54 2.80 0.03
CA VAL A 44 -9.32 2.03 -0.94
C VAL A 44 -9.91 0.76 -0.29
N THR A 45 -9.10 0.05 0.48
CA THR A 45 -9.58 -1.12 1.23
C THR A 45 -10.72 -0.76 2.20
N ARG A 46 -10.63 0.39 2.88
CA ARG A 46 -11.71 0.87 3.75
C ARG A 46 -12.94 1.31 2.96
N ARG A 47 -12.76 2.02 1.85
CA ARG A 47 -13.86 2.50 0.99
C ARG A 47 -14.69 1.35 0.43
N HIS A 48 -14.03 0.28 0.00
CA HIS A 48 -14.66 -0.91 -0.58
C HIS A 48 -14.95 -2.01 0.46
N LYS A 49 -14.53 -1.81 1.72
CA LYS A 49 -14.62 -2.81 2.80
C LYS A 49 -14.06 -4.19 2.41
N SER A 50 -13.03 -4.20 1.55
CA SER A 50 -12.47 -5.43 0.97
C SER A 50 -10.97 -5.28 0.77
N LEU A 51 -10.21 -6.27 1.28
CA LEU A 51 -8.76 -6.34 1.09
C LEU A 51 -8.38 -6.50 -0.38
N TRP A 52 -9.26 -7.10 -1.19
CA TRP A 52 -9.03 -7.31 -2.61
C TRP A 52 -8.87 -5.99 -3.37
N ALA A 53 -9.58 -4.93 -2.97
CA ALA A 53 -9.46 -3.64 -3.64
C ALA A 53 -8.05 -3.04 -3.48
N GLY A 54 -7.50 -3.08 -2.26
CA GLY A 54 -6.11 -2.67 -2.02
C GLY A 54 -5.09 -3.60 -2.68
N LEU A 55 -5.32 -4.91 -2.68
CA LEU A 55 -4.45 -5.88 -3.34
C LEU A 55 -4.38 -5.66 -4.85
N ILE A 56 -5.53 -5.48 -5.52
CA ILE A 56 -5.60 -5.19 -6.95
C ILE A 56 -4.85 -3.89 -7.26
N LEU A 57 -5.05 -2.84 -6.47
CA LEU A 57 -4.34 -1.58 -6.65
C LEU A 57 -2.82 -1.77 -6.56
N HIS A 58 -2.35 -2.54 -5.58
CA HIS A 58 -0.94 -2.88 -5.43
C HIS A 58 -0.39 -3.69 -6.61
N LEU A 59 -1.13 -4.69 -7.10
CA LEU A 59 -0.72 -5.45 -8.27
C LEU A 59 -0.60 -4.58 -9.53
N VAL A 60 -1.55 -3.67 -9.75
CA VAL A 60 -1.50 -2.71 -10.87
C VAL A 60 -0.28 -1.80 -10.75
N ASN A 61 0.04 -1.32 -9.55
CA ASN A 61 1.22 -0.50 -9.32
C ASN A 61 2.53 -1.24 -9.64
N ASN A 62 2.64 -2.50 -9.21
CA ASN A 62 3.83 -3.31 -9.47
C ASN A 62 3.97 -3.64 -10.95
N LEU A 63 2.86 -3.92 -11.64
CA LEU A 63 2.86 -4.11 -13.09
C LEU A 63 3.32 -2.83 -13.80
N PHE A 64 2.82 -1.66 -13.40
CA PHE A 64 3.24 -0.39 -13.96
C PHE A 64 4.74 -0.13 -13.78
N LEU A 65 5.27 -0.29 -12.56
CA LEU A 65 6.70 -0.10 -12.31
C LEU A 65 7.57 -1.12 -13.04
N LEU A 66 7.12 -2.37 -13.16
CA LEU A 66 7.81 -3.38 -13.96
C LEU A 66 7.90 -2.95 -15.44
N LEU A 67 6.80 -2.48 -16.03
CA LEU A 67 6.78 -2.01 -17.41
C LEU A 67 7.70 -0.80 -17.60
N VAL A 68 7.67 0.17 -16.69
CA VAL A 68 8.57 1.34 -16.73
C VAL A 68 10.03 0.91 -16.64
N ALA A 69 10.37 -0.02 -15.74
CA ALA A 69 11.73 -0.53 -15.60
C ALA A 69 12.20 -1.23 -16.89
N LEU A 70 11.35 -2.04 -17.51
CA LEU A 70 11.66 -2.70 -18.79
C LEU A 70 11.88 -1.71 -19.94
N MET A 71 11.14 -0.60 -19.96
CA MET A 71 11.33 0.47 -20.96
C MET A 71 12.62 1.25 -20.72
N ALA A 72 13.07 1.40 -19.48
CA ALA A 72 14.32 2.09 -19.14
C ALA A 72 15.58 1.24 -19.41
N LEU A 73 15.43 -0.05 -19.68
CA LEU A 73 16.49 -1.01 -20.01
C LEU A 73 16.80 -1.10 -21.52
N GLN A 74 16.04 -0.37 -22.36
CA GLN A 74 16.18 -0.30 -23.82
C GLN A 74 17.14 0.81 -24.22
#